data_AF-A0A1Y0I7A3-F1
#
_entry.id   AF-A0A1Y0I7A3-F1
#
_cell.length_a   1.000
_cell.length_b   1.000
_cell.length_c   1.000
_cell.angle_alpha   90.00
_cell.angle_beta   90.00
_cell.angle_gamma   90.00
#
_symmetry.space_group_name_H-M   'P 1'
#
loop_
_entity.id
_entity.type
_entity.pdbx_description
1 polymer ?
#
loop_
_entity_poly.entity_id
_entity_poly.type
_entity_poly.pdbx_seq_one_letter_code
_entity_poly.pdbx_strand_id
1 'polypeptide(L)'
;MWRNGMRIALKDREPLLDISVFSGYFDQLRELLFQTYEIDYSDAVYSVDVLIEFFKLKKETPESFLILPQIADWAWHEFIVDTKNYHQFCDQYFGYYLDHVKAEKNSDTEVLLIEKYNATKQVFNALSELRFDEEFWVDCGWKSPEYRFREVPNYESAVECEELGDDKSSIDLFWIKDRLIERFGWSGPVSDQAIDQYKAFLSRKTMGGSVLRSSYCDFVWREHILWTERYRSDCQALFGSYFHRPSLGITHGS
;
A
#
# COMPACT_ATOMS: atom_id res chain seq x y z
N MET A 1 11.20 -16.34 1.56
CA MET A 1 10.58 -17.68 1.57
C MET A 1 9.15 -17.48 2.04
N TRP A 2 8.18 -17.44 1.12
CA TRP A 2 6.79 -17.11 1.44
C TRP A 2 6.18 -18.21 2.29
N ARG A 3 5.72 -17.88 3.50
CA ARG A 3 4.91 -18.80 4.29
C ARG A 3 3.47 -18.65 3.83
N ASN A 4 2.97 -19.76 3.29
CA ASN A 4 1.57 -19.99 2.94
C ASN A 4 0.62 -19.32 3.93
N GLY A 5 -0.21 -18.39 3.44
CA GLY A 5 -1.47 -18.09 4.10
C GLY A 5 -2.23 -19.39 4.21
N MET A 6 -2.30 -19.94 5.43
CA MET A 6 -2.91 -21.21 5.72
C MET A 6 -4.40 -21.13 5.33
N ARG A 7 -4.78 -21.76 4.21
CA ARG A 7 -6.18 -21.94 3.82
C ARG A 7 -6.86 -22.84 4.86
N ILE A 8 -7.46 -22.23 5.87
CA ILE A 8 -8.43 -22.92 6.71
C ILE A 8 -9.69 -23.06 5.85
N ALA A 9 -10.00 -24.29 5.44
CA ALA A 9 -11.27 -24.62 4.81
C ALA A 9 -12.40 -24.40 5.82
N LEU A 10 -12.99 -23.21 5.82
CA LEU A 10 -14.16 -22.88 6.63
C LEU A 10 -15.41 -23.14 5.80
N LYS A 11 -16.21 -24.12 6.24
CA LYS A 11 -17.36 -24.68 5.49
C LYS A 11 -18.56 -23.75 5.31
N ASP A 12 -18.56 -22.55 5.88
CA ASP A 12 -19.75 -21.68 5.99
C ASP A 12 -19.48 -20.21 5.62
N ARG A 13 -18.63 -19.91 4.63
CA ARG A 13 -18.46 -18.52 4.14
C ARG A 13 -19.50 -18.19 3.06
N GLU A 14 -20.07 -16.98 3.16
CA GLU A 14 -20.80 -16.32 2.07
C GLU A 14 -20.01 -16.43 0.75
N PRO A 15 -20.70 -16.52 -0.40
CA PRO A 15 -20.02 -16.63 -1.69
C PRO A 15 -19.12 -15.41 -1.92
N LEU A 16 -17.92 -15.66 -2.43
CA LEU A 16 -17.00 -14.59 -2.80
C LEU A 16 -17.66 -13.70 -3.87
N LEU A 17 -17.56 -12.38 -3.67
CA LEU A 17 -18.14 -11.41 -4.57
C LEU A 17 -17.35 -11.33 -5.89
N ASP A 18 -18.04 -10.89 -6.93
CA ASP A 18 -17.42 -10.49 -8.17
C ASP A 18 -16.72 -9.14 -8.03
N ILE A 19 -15.64 -8.92 -8.77
CA ILE A 19 -14.85 -7.68 -8.66
C ILE A 19 -15.65 -6.43 -9.07
N SER A 20 -16.67 -6.59 -9.93
CA SER A 20 -17.54 -5.49 -10.38
C SER A 20 -18.35 -4.84 -9.25
N VAL A 21 -18.59 -5.57 -8.15
CA VAL A 21 -19.26 -5.01 -6.95
C VAL A 21 -18.46 -3.85 -6.34
N PHE A 22 -17.14 -3.82 -6.57
CA PHE A 22 -16.24 -2.78 -6.07
C PHE A 22 -15.99 -1.64 -7.07
N SER A 23 -16.72 -1.61 -8.20
CA SER A 23 -16.56 -0.59 -9.26
C SER A 23 -16.54 0.85 -8.74
N GLY A 24 -17.50 1.23 -7.89
CA GLY A 24 -17.54 2.58 -7.31
C GLY A 24 -16.35 2.91 -6.40
N TYR A 25 -15.68 1.91 -5.82
CA TYR A 25 -14.44 2.12 -5.06
C TYR A 25 -13.26 2.33 -6.01
N PHE A 26 -13.18 1.56 -7.09
CA PHE A 26 -12.18 1.76 -8.13
C PHE A 26 -12.32 3.13 -8.83
N ASP A 27 -13.55 3.63 -9.02
CA ASP A 27 -13.79 4.99 -9.52
C ASP A 27 -13.21 6.05 -8.58
N GLN A 28 -13.44 5.92 -7.28
CA GLN A 28 -12.86 6.83 -6.28
C GLN A 28 -11.34 6.75 -6.23
N LEU A 29 -10.76 5.56 -6.46
CA LEU A 29 -9.32 5.37 -6.51
C LEU A 29 -8.71 6.09 -7.72
N ARG A 30 -9.35 6.06 -8.89
CA ARG A 30 -8.90 6.80 -10.09
C ARG A 30 -8.85 8.31 -9.83
N GLU A 31 -9.91 8.85 -9.24
CA GLU A 31 -9.98 10.26 -8.84
C GLU A 31 -8.88 10.63 -7.83
N LEU A 32 -8.67 9.78 -6.82
CA LEU A 32 -7.62 9.99 -5.82
C LEU A 32 -6.23 10.03 -6.46
N LEU A 33 -5.93 9.11 -7.37
CA LEU A 33 -4.64 9.07 -8.06
C LEU A 33 -4.42 10.34 -8.90
N PHE A 34 -5.42 10.78 -9.66
CA PHE A 34 -5.33 11.99 -10.48
C PHE A 34 -5.11 13.26 -9.64
N GLN A 35 -5.75 13.34 -8.46
CA GLN A 35 -5.58 14.46 -7.53
C GLN A 35 -4.21 14.42 -6.82
N THR A 36 -3.70 13.22 -6.54
CA THR A 36 -2.48 13.03 -5.75
C THR A 36 -1.21 13.16 -6.59
N TYR A 37 -1.23 12.64 -7.82
CA TYR A 37 -0.04 12.47 -8.66
C TYR A 37 -0.07 13.39 -9.89
N GLU A 38 1.11 13.81 -10.37
CA GLU A 38 1.34 14.54 -11.63
C GLU A 38 1.19 13.62 -12.82
N ILE A 39 -0.01 13.07 -12.98
CA ILE A 39 -0.38 12.21 -14.09
C ILE A 39 -1.64 12.75 -14.77
N ASP A 40 -1.84 12.33 -16.01
CA ASP A 40 -3.10 12.55 -16.71
C ASP A 40 -4.17 11.59 -16.18
N TYR A 41 -5.45 11.96 -16.34
CA TYR A 41 -6.54 11.12 -15.87
C TYR A 41 -6.57 9.75 -16.57
N SER A 42 -6.13 9.68 -17.83
CA SER A 42 -5.97 8.41 -18.56
C SER A 42 -4.98 7.46 -17.89
N ASP A 43 -3.90 7.98 -17.32
CA ASP A 43 -2.91 7.17 -16.59
C ASP A 43 -3.47 6.66 -15.27
N ALA A 44 -4.28 7.49 -14.59
CA ALA A 44 -4.99 7.08 -13.37
C ALA A 44 -5.99 5.95 -13.66
N VAL A 45 -6.74 6.04 -14.77
CA VAL A 45 -7.64 4.98 -15.25
C VAL A 45 -6.84 3.71 -15.53
N TYR A 46 -5.79 3.81 -16.34
CA TYR A 46 -4.96 2.67 -16.72
C TYR A 46 -4.30 1.99 -15.51
N SER A 47 -3.78 2.77 -14.57
CA SER A 47 -3.20 2.30 -13.31
C SER A 47 -4.17 1.41 -12.53
N VAL A 48 -5.42 1.85 -12.40
CA VAL A 48 -6.46 1.09 -11.67
C VAL A 48 -6.94 -0.11 -12.48
N ASP A 49 -7.05 -0.01 -13.80
CA ASP A 49 -7.46 -1.13 -14.65
C ASP A 49 -6.43 -2.28 -14.61
N VAL A 50 -5.13 -1.95 -14.65
CA VAL A 50 -4.06 -2.95 -14.46
C VAL A 50 -4.10 -3.56 -13.07
N LEU A 51 -4.42 -2.78 -12.02
CA LEU A 51 -4.58 -3.30 -10.66
C LEU A 51 -5.77 -4.28 -10.56
N ILE A 52 -6.90 -3.96 -11.19
CA ILE A 52 -8.09 -4.83 -11.25
C ILE A 52 -7.72 -6.16 -11.92
N GLU A 53 -7.05 -6.12 -13.07
CA GLU A 53 -6.61 -7.33 -13.77
C GLU A 53 -5.61 -8.14 -12.93
N PHE A 54 -4.69 -7.48 -12.24
CA PHE A 54 -3.81 -8.16 -11.29
C PHE A 54 -4.61 -8.90 -10.21
N PHE A 55 -5.64 -8.29 -9.63
CA PHE A 55 -6.48 -8.95 -8.63
C PHE A 55 -7.25 -10.14 -9.21
N LYS A 56 -7.81 -10.03 -10.42
CA LYS A 56 -8.44 -11.14 -11.14
C LYS A 56 -7.47 -12.30 -11.34
N LEU A 57 -6.31 -12.02 -11.92
CA LEU A 57 -5.27 -13.02 -12.16
C LEU A 57 -4.77 -13.66 -10.87
N LYS A 58 -4.63 -12.89 -9.79
CA LYS A 58 -4.21 -13.42 -8.49
C LYS A 58 -5.28 -14.32 -7.87
N LYS A 59 -6.57 -14.04 -8.08
CA LYS A 59 -7.68 -14.90 -7.64
C LYS A 59 -7.73 -16.21 -8.45
N GLU A 60 -7.53 -16.13 -9.76
CA GLU A 60 -7.52 -17.29 -10.67
C GLU A 60 -6.27 -18.14 -10.53
N THR A 61 -5.14 -17.51 -10.21
CA THR A 61 -3.84 -18.17 -10.04
C THR A 61 -3.19 -17.84 -8.68
N PRO A 62 -3.75 -18.32 -7.55
CA PRO A 62 -3.29 -17.95 -6.21
C PRO A 62 -1.81 -18.27 -5.95
N GLU A 63 -1.29 -19.33 -6.55
CA GLU A 63 0.09 -19.79 -6.40
C GLU A 63 1.08 -19.03 -7.32
N SER A 64 0.58 -18.30 -8.32
CA SER A 64 1.44 -17.55 -9.23
C SER A 64 2.11 -16.39 -8.52
N PHE A 65 3.41 -16.26 -8.76
CA PHE A 65 4.16 -15.07 -8.38
C PHE A 65 3.97 -14.01 -9.46
N LEU A 66 3.17 -12.99 -9.15
CA LEU A 66 2.87 -11.89 -10.06
C LEU A 66 3.53 -10.62 -9.54
N ILE A 67 4.26 -9.92 -10.40
CA ILE A 67 4.85 -8.60 -10.12
C ILE A 67 4.02 -7.54 -10.81
N LEU A 68 3.45 -6.64 -10.04
CA LEU A 68 2.71 -5.50 -10.56
C LEU A 68 3.67 -4.46 -11.16
N PRO A 69 3.38 -3.87 -12.34
CA PRO A 69 4.14 -2.74 -12.83
C PRO A 69 3.92 -1.53 -11.91
N GLN A 70 4.92 -0.66 -11.82
CA GLN A 70 4.91 0.45 -10.85
C GLN A 70 3.73 1.41 -11.02
N ILE A 71 3.25 1.63 -12.26
CA ILE A 71 2.07 2.47 -12.50
C ILE A 71 0.86 1.96 -11.71
N ALA A 72 0.67 0.64 -11.61
CA ALA A 72 -0.41 0.04 -10.82
C ALA A 72 -0.03 -0.17 -9.34
N ASP A 73 1.25 -0.24 -9.01
CA ASP A 73 1.74 -0.22 -7.61
C ASP A 73 1.33 1.09 -6.91
N TRP A 74 1.26 2.21 -7.63
CA TRP A 74 0.72 3.48 -7.11
C TRP A 74 -0.75 3.35 -6.71
N ALA A 75 -1.59 2.76 -7.57
CA ALA A 75 -2.98 2.46 -7.24
C ALA A 75 -3.07 1.57 -6.01
N TRP A 76 -2.26 0.51 -5.92
CA TRP A 76 -2.31 -0.39 -4.77
C TRP A 76 -1.90 0.31 -3.47
N HIS A 77 -0.88 1.17 -3.50
CA HIS A 77 -0.47 1.94 -2.33
C HIS A 77 -1.59 2.84 -1.80
N GLU A 78 -2.34 3.51 -2.66
CA GLU A 78 -3.48 4.31 -2.20
C GLU A 78 -4.65 3.45 -1.75
N PHE A 79 -4.87 2.31 -2.41
CA PHE A 79 -5.93 1.37 -2.08
C PHE A 79 -5.74 0.73 -0.70
N ILE A 80 -4.53 0.30 -0.36
CA ILE A 80 -4.24 -0.44 0.88
C ILE A 80 -4.23 0.45 2.12
N VAL A 81 -3.94 1.74 1.95
CA VAL A 81 -3.90 2.73 3.03
C VAL A 81 -5.28 2.93 3.65
N ASP A 82 -6.37 2.72 2.90
CA ASP A 82 -7.72 2.58 3.45
C ASP A 82 -7.93 1.15 3.99
N THR A 83 -7.24 0.87 5.10
CA THR A 83 -7.13 -0.49 5.64
C THR A 83 -8.46 -1.17 5.92
N LYS A 84 -9.53 -0.41 6.24
CA LYS A 84 -10.84 -1.01 6.52
C LYS A 84 -11.49 -1.50 5.24
N ASN A 85 -11.57 -0.65 4.22
CA ASN A 85 -12.15 -1.02 2.93
C ASN A 85 -11.28 -2.06 2.22
N TYR A 86 -9.95 -1.99 2.36
CA TYR A 86 -9.04 -3.01 1.83
C TYR A 86 -9.22 -4.38 2.50
N HIS A 87 -9.37 -4.44 3.83
CA HIS A 87 -9.68 -5.68 4.54
C HIS A 87 -11.00 -6.27 4.06
N GLN A 88 -12.03 -5.43 3.95
CA GLN A 88 -13.35 -5.86 3.48
C GLN A 88 -13.29 -6.39 2.04
N PHE A 89 -12.63 -5.66 1.14
CA PHE A 89 -12.39 -6.11 -0.23
C PHE A 89 -11.69 -7.47 -0.26
N CYS A 90 -10.61 -7.63 0.52
CA CYS A 90 -9.87 -8.89 0.57
C CYS A 90 -10.73 -10.06 1.08
N ASP A 91 -11.48 -9.84 2.16
CA ASP A 91 -12.35 -10.87 2.73
C ASP A 91 -13.48 -11.27 1.76
N GLN A 92 -14.10 -10.30 1.10
CA GLN A 92 -15.22 -10.52 0.19
C GLN A 92 -14.80 -11.05 -1.19
N TYR A 93 -13.64 -10.63 -1.71
CA TYR A 93 -13.19 -10.98 -3.06
C TYR A 93 -12.24 -12.18 -3.09
N PHE A 94 -11.25 -12.22 -2.19
CA PHE A 94 -10.25 -13.30 -2.12
C PHE A 94 -10.59 -14.36 -1.06
N GLY A 95 -11.32 -13.98 0.00
CA GLY A 95 -11.54 -14.84 1.18
C GLY A 95 -10.35 -14.88 2.13
N TYR A 96 -9.33 -14.07 1.90
CA TYR A 96 -8.15 -13.91 2.74
C TYR A 96 -7.51 -12.56 2.48
N TYR A 97 -6.72 -12.07 3.44
CA TYR A 97 -5.99 -10.82 3.28
C TYR A 97 -4.83 -10.97 2.30
N LEU A 98 -4.82 -10.18 1.22
CA LEU A 98 -3.72 -10.16 0.28
C LEU A 98 -2.61 -9.23 0.78
N ASP A 99 -1.46 -9.78 1.14
CA ASP A 99 -0.33 -8.98 1.62
C ASP A 99 0.35 -8.21 0.46
N HIS A 100 0.58 -6.91 0.66
CA HIS A 100 1.50 -6.13 -0.17
C HIS A 100 2.93 -6.38 0.33
N VAL A 101 3.82 -6.70 -0.60
CA VAL A 101 5.19 -7.10 -0.27
C VAL A 101 6.17 -6.48 -1.25
N LYS A 102 7.15 -5.77 -0.69
CA LYS A 102 8.30 -5.26 -1.43
C LYS A 102 9.27 -6.40 -1.72
N ALA A 103 9.74 -6.49 -2.97
CA ALA A 103 10.87 -7.33 -3.28
C ALA A 103 12.17 -6.77 -2.68
N GLU A 104 12.91 -7.59 -1.94
CA GLU A 104 14.27 -7.25 -1.52
C GLU A 104 15.18 -7.16 -2.75
N LYS A 105 16.02 -6.12 -2.80
CA LYS A 105 16.92 -5.84 -3.93
C LYS A 105 18.37 -6.09 -3.51
N ASN A 106 18.97 -7.12 -4.09
CA ASN A 106 20.40 -7.41 -4.15
C ASN A 106 20.71 -8.00 -5.55
N SER A 107 21.99 -8.12 -5.92
CA SER A 107 22.39 -8.54 -7.28
C SER A 107 21.74 -9.86 -7.73
N ASP A 108 21.64 -10.83 -6.83
CA ASP A 108 21.14 -12.17 -7.15
C ASP A 108 19.61 -12.16 -7.26
N THR A 109 18.93 -11.38 -6.42
CA THR A 109 17.47 -11.20 -6.48
C THR A 109 17.03 -10.33 -7.66
N GLU A 110 17.85 -9.40 -8.15
CA GLU A 110 17.49 -8.52 -9.27
C GLU A 110 17.27 -9.32 -10.55
N VAL A 111 18.18 -10.25 -10.87
CA VAL A 111 18.02 -11.16 -12.02
C VAL A 111 16.73 -11.98 -11.90
N LEU A 112 16.48 -12.56 -10.72
CA LEU A 112 15.26 -13.34 -10.46
C LEU A 112 13.98 -12.49 -10.56
N LEU A 113 14.03 -11.21 -10.18
CA LEU A 113 12.89 -10.30 -10.27
C LEU A 113 12.58 -9.95 -11.72
N ILE A 114 13.60 -9.74 -12.55
CA ILE A 114 13.44 -9.53 -14.00
C ILE A 114 12.78 -10.75 -14.65
N GLU A 115 13.24 -11.96 -14.33
CA GLU A 115 12.65 -13.20 -14.84
C GLU A 115 11.17 -13.34 -14.43
N LYS A 116 10.87 -13.09 -13.15
CA LYS A 116 9.50 -13.15 -12.61
C LYS A 116 8.59 -12.06 -13.18
N TYR A 117 9.14 -10.87 -13.44
CA TYR A 117 8.41 -9.78 -14.08
C TYR A 117 8.04 -10.14 -15.51
N ASN A 118 8.99 -10.70 -16.27
CA ASN A 118 8.72 -11.20 -17.62
C ASN A 118 7.71 -12.35 -17.63
N ALA A 119 7.77 -13.27 -16.66
CA ALA A 119 6.74 -14.29 -16.48
C ALA A 119 5.36 -13.68 -16.21
N THR A 120 5.30 -12.61 -15.40
CA THR A 120 4.03 -11.89 -15.14
C THR A 120 3.45 -11.30 -16.43
N LYS A 121 4.28 -10.69 -17.29
CA LYS A 121 3.85 -10.19 -18.61
C LYS A 121 3.24 -11.28 -19.48
N GLN A 122 3.82 -12.48 -19.46
CA GLN A 122 3.29 -13.63 -20.21
C GLN A 122 1.92 -14.07 -19.68
N VAL A 123 1.76 -14.13 -18.35
CA VAL A 123 0.47 -14.47 -17.72
C VAL A 123 -0.59 -13.42 -18.05
N PHE A 124 -0.27 -12.12 -17.94
CA PHE A 124 -1.16 -11.04 -18.33
C PHE A 124 -1.60 -11.17 -19.79
N ASN A 125 -0.66 -11.34 -20.72
CA ASN A 125 -1.01 -11.49 -22.14
C ASN A 125 -1.89 -12.71 -22.46
N ALA A 126 -1.75 -13.78 -21.69
CA ALA A 126 -2.50 -15.00 -21.90
C ALA A 126 -3.92 -14.96 -21.32
N LEU A 127 -4.11 -14.29 -20.19
CA LEU A 127 -5.31 -14.43 -19.35
C LEU A 127 -6.07 -13.13 -19.10
N SER A 128 -5.42 -11.98 -19.18
CA SER A 128 -6.06 -10.67 -18.94
C SER A 128 -6.83 -10.19 -20.17
N GLU A 129 -7.97 -9.54 -19.93
CA GLU A 129 -8.70 -8.82 -20.98
C GLU A 129 -7.92 -7.59 -21.44
N LEU A 130 -7.20 -6.97 -20.51
CA LEU A 130 -6.23 -5.91 -20.79
C LEU A 130 -4.95 -6.56 -21.31
N ARG A 131 -4.65 -6.33 -22.59
CA ARG A 131 -3.38 -6.80 -23.17
C ARG A 131 -2.23 -5.98 -22.62
N PHE A 132 -1.08 -6.63 -22.49
CA PHE A 132 0.15 -5.94 -22.16
C PHE A 132 0.42 -4.85 -23.22
N ASP A 133 0.67 -3.64 -22.73
CA ASP A 133 1.10 -2.52 -23.55
C ASP A 133 2.53 -2.16 -23.15
N GLU A 134 3.47 -2.33 -24.08
CA GLU A 134 4.87 -2.03 -23.84
C GLU A 134 5.06 -0.58 -23.40
N GLU A 135 4.28 0.38 -23.93
CA GLU A 135 4.41 1.82 -23.68
C GLU A 135 4.02 2.22 -22.24
N PHE A 136 3.06 1.51 -21.64
CA PHE A 136 2.64 1.76 -20.26
C PHE A 136 3.31 0.82 -19.25
N TRP A 137 3.94 -0.25 -19.73
CA TRP A 137 4.77 -1.17 -18.94
C TRP A 137 6.27 -0.86 -19.01
N VAL A 138 6.69 0.29 -19.56
CA VAL A 138 8.12 0.71 -19.69
C VAL A 138 8.75 1.14 -18.36
N ASP A 139 8.35 0.59 -17.21
CA ASP A 139 8.98 0.94 -15.94
C ASP A 139 8.86 2.44 -15.58
N CYS A 140 7.87 2.79 -14.75
CA CYS A 140 8.24 3.64 -13.63
C CYS A 140 9.13 2.74 -12.73
N GLY A 141 10.45 2.83 -12.82
CA GLY A 141 11.36 2.01 -11.99
C GLY A 141 11.84 0.75 -12.70
N TRP A 142 13.12 0.64 -13.01
CA TRP A 142 14.12 0.50 -11.94
C TRP A 142 15.10 1.67 -11.79
N LYS A 143 15.10 2.64 -12.70
CA LYS A 143 16.09 3.73 -12.74
C LYS A 143 15.54 5.14 -12.47
N SER A 144 14.22 5.36 -12.49
CA SER A 144 13.59 6.62 -12.04
C SER A 144 12.16 6.37 -11.51
N PRO A 145 12.02 5.85 -10.27
CA PRO A 145 10.74 5.45 -9.67
C PRO A 145 10.07 6.56 -8.85
N GLU A 146 10.32 7.83 -9.18
CA GLU A 146 9.87 8.92 -8.32
C GLU A 146 8.35 9.11 -8.43
N TYR A 147 7.67 8.98 -7.29
CA TYR A 147 6.29 9.43 -7.15
C TYR A 147 6.26 10.92 -7.40
N ARG A 148 5.70 11.34 -8.53
CA ARG A 148 5.51 12.76 -8.82
C ARG A 148 4.20 13.18 -8.20
N PHE A 149 4.27 13.74 -6.99
CA PHE A 149 3.08 14.30 -6.35
C PHE A 149 2.73 15.62 -7.00
N ARG A 150 1.44 15.83 -7.31
CA ARG A 150 0.94 17.07 -7.93
C ARG A 150 1.22 18.29 -7.07
N GLU A 151 1.05 18.11 -5.77
CA GLU A 151 1.57 19.02 -4.78
C GLU A 151 2.50 18.21 -3.88
N VAL A 152 3.78 18.56 -3.85
CA VAL A 152 4.68 18.03 -2.82
C VAL A 152 4.08 18.44 -1.49
N PRO A 153 3.71 17.49 -0.61
CA PRO A 153 3.09 17.84 0.66
C PRO A 153 3.96 18.86 1.39
N ASN A 154 3.41 20.05 1.70
CA ASN A 154 4.16 21.13 2.33
C ASN A 154 4.61 20.69 3.74
N TYR A 155 5.84 20.18 3.81
CA TYR A 155 6.42 19.55 4.98
C TYR A 155 6.91 20.58 6.01
N GLU A 156 7.32 21.78 5.59
CA GLU A 156 7.81 22.83 6.50
C GLU A 156 6.68 23.51 7.31
N SER A 157 5.45 23.47 6.82
CA SER A 157 4.27 24.06 7.49
C SER A 157 3.50 23.08 8.39
N ALA A 158 3.93 21.82 8.44
CA ALA A 158 3.33 20.82 9.29
C ALA A 158 3.52 21.24 10.75
N VAL A 159 2.42 21.75 11.32
CA VAL A 159 2.28 22.23 12.70
C VAL A 159 3.15 21.40 13.64
N GLU A 160 4.01 22.07 14.40
CA GLU A 160 4.67 21.50 15.57
C GLU A 160 3.59 20.84 16.43
N CYS A 161 3.49 19.51 16.39
CA CYS A 161 2.71 18.81 17.39
C CYS A 161 3.31 19.17 18.74
N GLU A 162 2.46 19.56 19.70
CA GLU A 162 2.82 19.75 21.10
C GLU A 162 3.85 18.70 21.51
N GLU A 163 4.95 19.14 22.13
CA GLU A 163 6.07 18.30 22.55
C GLU A 163 5.57 16.93 23.01
N LEU A 164 5.81 15.95 22.15
CA LEU A 164 5.47 14.57 22.42
C LEU A 164 6.49 14.11 23.46
N GLY A 165 6.06 14.08 24.73
CA GLY A 165 6.92 13.65 25.84
C GLY A 165 7.63 12.32 25.58
N ASP A 166 8.66 12.02 26.37
CA ASP A 166 9.69 11.01 26.09
C ASP A 166 9.20 9.55 25.92
N ASP A 167 7.93 9.25 26.18
CA ASP A 167 7.37 7.91 26.04
C ASP A 167 7.05 7.57 24.57
N LYS A 168 7.99 6.87 23.93
CA LYS A 168 7.95 6.44 22.52
C LYS A 168 7.80 4.92 22.42
N SER A 169 7.06 4.47 21.41
CA SER A 169 6.86 3.03 21.20
C SER A 169 8.17 2.33 20.87
N SER A 170 8.33 1.11 21.36
CA SER A 170 9.56 0.32 21.17
C SER A 170 9.67 -0.36 19.80
N ILE A 171 8.70 -0.14 18.90
CA ILE A 171 8.74 -0.78 17.58
C ILE A 171 9.89 -0.22 16.73
N ASP A 172 10.53 -1.11 15.98
CA ASP A 172 11.59 -0.74 15.06
C ASP A 172 11.00 -0.20 13.76
N LEU A 173 11.25 1.08 13.49
CA LEU A 173 10.83 1.80 12.29
C LEU A 173 12.01 2.40 11.52
N PHE A 174 13.25 1.97 11.83
CA PHE A 174 14.44 2.56 11.21
C PHE A 174 14.41 2.46 9.68
N TRP A 175 13.90 1.34 9.17
CA TRP A 175 13.71 1.07 7.74
C TRP A 175 12.74 2.03 7.03
N ILE A 176 11.83 2.69 7.75
CA ILE A 176 10.93 3.69 7.15
C ILE A 176 11.71 4.95 6.76
N LYS A 177 12.83 5.24 7.43
CA LYS A 177 13.62 6.44 7.14
C LYS A 177 14.06 6.48 5.67
N ASP A 178 14.66 5.40 5.19
CA ASP A 178 15.11 5.31 3.80
C ASP A 178 13.94 5.46 2.83
N ARG A 179 12.77 4.94 3.19
CA ARG A 179 11.53 5.10 2.40
C ARG A 179 11.06 6.54 2.32
N LEU A 180 11.11 7.28 3.43
CA LEU A 180 10.70 8.68 3.45
C LEU A 180 11.63 9.55 2.59
N ILE A 181 12.94 9.26 2.65
CA ILE A 181 13.95 9.92 1.82
C ILE A 181 13.73 9.58 0.34
N GLU A 182 13.62 8.29 0.00
CA GLU A 182 13.43 7.82 -1.37
C GLU A 182 12.13 8.33 -2.00
N ARG A 183 11.02 8.30 -1.25
CA ARG A 183 9.68 8.56 -1.79
C ARG A 183 9.29 10.03 -1.76
N PHE A 184 9.69 10.75 -0.72
CA PHE A 184 9.26 12.13 -0.49
C PHE A 184 10.41 13.14 -0.57
N GLY A 185 11.64 12.69 -0.82
CA GLY A 185 12.82 13.57 -0.88
C GLY A 185 13.17 14.21 0.47
N TRP A 186 12.69 13.64 1.58
CA TRP A 186 12.91 14.21 2.91
C TRP A 186 14.38 14.15 3.31
N SER A 187 14.81 15.11 4.13
CA SER A 187 16.11 15.01 4.78
C SER A 187 16.08 13.95 5.88
N GLY A 188 17.25 13.42 6.22
CA GLY A 188 17.41 12.49 7.35
C GLY A 188 16.81 13.03 8.66
N PRO A 189 17.10 14.27 9.08
CA PRO A 189 16.54 14.86 10.30
C PRO A 189 15.01 14.99 10.29
N VAL A 190 14.42 15.43 9.17
CA VAL A 190 12.96 15.53 9.03
C VAL A 190 12.31 14.14 9.13
N SER A 191 12.93 13.14 8.52
CA SER A 191 12.48 11.75 8.58
C SER A 191 12.53 11.18 10.00
N ASP A 192 13.61 11.46 10.74
CA ASP A 192 13.75 11.04 12.14
C ASP A 192 12.67 11.67 13.02
N GLN A 193 12.44 12.98 12.86
CA GLN A 193 11.41 13.70 13.60
C GLN A 193 10.02 13.12 13.33
N ALA A 194 9.68 12.84 12.08
CA ALA A 194 8.38 12.26 11.72
C ALA A 194 8.18 10.86 12.33
N ILE A 195 9.23 10.02 12.30
CA ILE A 195 9.21 8.68 12.91
C ILE A 195 8.99 8.79 14.42
N ASP A 196 9.69 9.72 15.08
CA ASP A 196 9.52 9.97 16.51
C ASP A 196 8.10 10.42 16.85
N GLN A 197 7.51 11.30 16.04
CA GLN A 197 6.13 11.73 16.23
C GLN A 197 5.15 10.56 16.09
N TYR A 198 5.35 9.70 15.09
CA TYR A 198 4.53 8.50 14.90
C TYR A 198 4.67 7.50 16.06
N LYS A 199 5.90 7.28 16.57
CA LYS A 199 6.12 6.41 17.75
C LYS A 199 5.40 6.91 18.99
N ALA A 200 5.46 8.21 19.26
CA ALA A 200 4.76 8.79 20.39
C ALA A 200 3.23 8.77 20.21
N PHE A 201 2.73 8.96 18.97
CA PHE A 201 1.32 8.76 18.65
C PHE A 201 0.87 7.32 18.96
N LEU A 202 1.64 6.31 18.56
CA LEU A 202 1.33 4.90 18.85
C LEU A 202 1.33 4.61 20.36
N SER A 203 2.34 5.06 21.11
CA SER A 203 2.38 4.90 22.58
C SER A 203 1.18 5.52 23.28
N ARG A 204 0.79 6.74 22.89
CA ARG A 204 -0.39 7.37 23.48
C ARG A 204 -1.68 6.63 23.11
N LYS A 205 -1.76 6.06 21.91
CA LYS A 205 -2.91 5.23 21.51
C LYS A 205 -3.00 3.94 22.32
N THR A 206 -1.89 3.27 22.64
CA THR A 206 -1.92 2.08 23.52
C THR A 206 -2.37 2.43 24.94
N MET A 207 -2.07 3.63 25.42
CA MET A 207 -2.55 4.15 26.71
C MET A 207 -4.02 4.62 26.70
N GLY A 208 -4.73 4.53 25.58
CA GLY A 208 -6.12 4.99 25.44
C GLY A 208 -6.27 6.51 25.29
N GLY A 209 -5.19 7.23 25.00
CA GLY A 209 -5.20 8.67 24.80
C GLY A 209 -5.86 9.13 23.50
N SER A 210 -6.54 10.28 23.55
CA SER A 210 -6.87 11.06 22.35
C SER A 210 -5.65 11.89 21.96
N VAL A 211 -5.22 11.78 20.70
CA VAL A 211 -4.04 12.48 20.20
C VAL A 211 -4.37 13.01 18.82
N LEU A 212 -4.10 14.30 18.62
CA LEU A 212 -4.12 14.93 17.31
C LEU A 212 -2.97 14.36 16.48
N ARG A 213 -3.29 13.82 15.31
CA ARG A 213 -2.33 13.28 14.35
C ARG A 213 -1.74 14.43 13.55
N SER A 214 -0.42 14.62 13.57
CA SER A 214 0.26 15.53 12.62
C SER A 214 0.23 14.96 11.20
N SER A 215 0.42 15.80 10.19
CA SER A 215 0.65 15.36 8.82
C SER A 215 1.88 14.46 8.72
N TYR A 216 2.97 14.77 9.43
CA TYR A 216 4.17 13.91 9.53
C TYR A 216 3.85 12.49 9.98
N CYS A 217 3.12 12.37 11.10
CA CYS A 217 2.68 11.09 11.64
C CYS A 217 1.86 10.29 10.62
N ASP A 218 1.02 10.97 9.82
CA ASP A 218 0.21 10.29 8.81
C ASP A 218 1.04 9.73 7.66
N PHE A 219 2.08 10.44 7.19
CA PHE A 219 2.97 9.92 6.14
C PHE A 219 3.75 8.69 6.58
N VAL A 220 4.30 8.72 7.79
CA VAL A 220 4.99 7.55 8.35
C VAL A 220 4.02 6.39 8.50
N TRP A 221 2.79 6.64 8.95
CA TRP A 221 1.78 5.60 9.07
C TRP A 221 1.40 5.00 7.71
N ARG A 222 1.22 5.83 6.68
CA ARG A 222 0.95 5.38 5.30
C ARG A 222 2.06 4.44 4.81
N GLU A 223 3.32 4.83 4.95
CA GLU A 223 4.45 3.98 4.56
C GLU A 223 4.56 2.71 5.40
N HIS A 224 4.22 2.77 6.69
CA HIS A 224 4.20 1.60 7.56
C HIS A 224 3.18 0.56 7.06
N ILE A 225 1.97 0.98 6.70
CA ILE A 225 0.87 0.09 6.26
C ILE A 225 1.25 -0.70 5.00
N LEU A 226 2.03 -0.12 4.09
CA LEU A 226 2.45 -0.80 2.85
C LEU A 226 3.19 -2.12 3.15
N TRP A 227 3.82 -2.23 4.32
CA TRP A 227 4.49 -3.44 4.78
C TRP A 227 3.54 -4.28 5.61
N THR A 228 2.50 -4.76 4.95
CA THR A 228 1.32 -5.39 5.56
C THR A 228 1.61 -6.43 6.64
N GLU A 229 2.55 -7.35 6.41
CA GLU A 229 2.94 -8.37 7.39
C GLU A 229 3.58 -7.75 8.65
N ARG A 230 4.52 -6.82 8.45
CA ARG A 230 5.19 -6.11 9.56
C ARG A 230 4.21 -5.23 10.31
N TYR A 231 3.39 -4.47 9.59
CA TYR A 231 2.36 -3.62 10.17
C TYR A 231 1.37 -4.44 11.00
N ARG A 232 0.92 -5.59 10.51
CA ARG A 232 0.05 -6.51 11.26
C ARG A 232 0.74 -7.02 12.53
N SER A 233 2.02 -7.41 12.45
CA SER A 233 2.80 -7.86 13.59
C SER A 233 2.94 -6.76 14.65
N ASP A 234 3.28 -5.54 14.23
CA ASP A 234 3.44 -4.39 15.12
C ASP A 234 2.10 -4.00 15.76
N CYS A 235 1.00 -4.05 15.00
CA CYS A 235 -0.35 -3.86 15.53
C CYS A 235 -0.72 -4.92 16.57
N GLN A 236 -0.40 -6.19 16.31
CA GLN A 236 -0.65 -7.27 17.27
C GLN A 236 0.15 -7.08 18.55
N ALA A 237 1.40 -6.64 18.45
CA ALA A 237 2.27 -6.38 19.60
C ALA A 237 1.81 -5.17 20.44
N LEU A 238 1.36 -4.10 19.78
CA LEU A 238 0.98 -2.85 20.45
C LEU A 238 -0.48 -2.84 20.94
N PHE A 239 -1.41 -3.32 20.12
CA PHE A 239 -2.85 -3.16 20.32
C PHE A 239 -3.60 -4.48 20.49
N GLY A 240 -2.92 -5.62 20.34
CA GLY A 240 -3.53 -6.95 20.37
C GLY A 240 -4.45 -7.25 19.18
N SER A 241 -4.56 -6.33 18.21
CA SER A 241 -5.44 -6.40 17.04
C SER A 241 -4.95 -5.46 15.94
N TYR A 242 -5.45 -5.62 14.71
CA TYR A 242 -5.08 -4.76 13.59
C TYR A 242 -5.59 -3.33 13.80
N PHE A 243 -4.68 -2.35 13.82
CA PHE A 243 -5.07 -0.95 13.99
C PHE A 243 -5.45 -0.34 12.65
N HIS A 244 -6.74 -0.09 12.45
CA HIS A 244 -7.23 0.47 11.20
C HIS A 244 -6.94 1.97 11.12
N ARG A 245 -6.33 2.39 9.99
CA ARG A 245 -6.25 3.80 9.64
C ARG A 245 -7.65 4.30 9.23
N PRO A 246 -8.14 5.42 9.80
CA PRO A 246 -9.41 6.01 9.37
C PRO A 246 -9.40 6.33 7.87
N SER A 247 -10.50 6.05 7.18
CA SER A 247 -10.64 6.39 5.76
C SER A 247 -10.62 7.92 5.59
N LEU A 248 -10.03 8.40 4.50
CA LEU A 248 -10.04 9.82 4.14
C LEU A 248 -11.37 10.26 3.49
N GLY A 249 -12.45 9.50 3.69
CA GLY A 249 -13.77 9.82 3.11
C GLY A 249 -14.12 9.09 1.82
N ILE A 250 -13.37 8.05 1.42
CA ILE A 250 -13.83 7.09 0.41
C ILE A 250 -15.00 6.32 1.03
N THR A 251 -16.20 6.55 0.51
CA THR A 251 -17.43 5.90 0.98
C THR A 251 -17.89 4.91 -0.06
N HIS A 252 -18.16 3.67 0.34
CA HIS A 252 -18.95 2.77 -0.49
C HIS A 252 -20.29 3.46 -0.73
N GLY A 253 -20.59 3.77 -2.00
CA GLY A 253 -21.94 4.16 -2.39
C GLY A 253 -22.89 3.06 -1.93
N SER A 254 -23.73 3.40 -0.96
CA SER A 254 -24.84 2.58 -0.48
C SER A 254 -25.89 2.37 -1.57
#